data_AF-A0A6M1S941-F1
#
_entry.id   AF-A0A6M1S941-F1
#
_cell.length_a   1.000
_cell.length_b   1.000
_cell.length_c   1.000
_cell.angle_alpha   90.00
_cell.angle_beta   90.00
_cell.angle_gamma   90.00
#
_symmetry.space_group_name_H-M   'P 1'
#
loop_
_entity.id
_entity.type
_entity.pdbx_description
1 polymer ?
#
loop_
_entity_poly.entity_id
_entity_poly.type
_entity_poly.pdbx_seq_one_letter_code
_entity_poly.pdbx_strand_id
1 'polypeptide(L)'
;MNQTAALQIGDISRADFRTSFAADSENSRIQKALALPFRYQPARLALSLSLRRPDLPAPINDGGGRPIKGDTLFGQDEADLTLWIALIVQHCGQSGLSRRAFQDLVAAHWARGMDLLSRSITGAATIEQAFARLLAERPTK
;
A
#
# COMPACT_ATOMS: atom_id res chain seq x y z
N MET A 1 -26.91 10.41 -17.48
CA MET A 1 -26.28 9.71 -16.35
C MET A 1 -24.91 9.23 -16.80
N ASN A 2 -23.82 9.82 -16.29
CA ASN A 2 -22.48 9.32 -16.59
C ASN A 2 -22.31 8.00 -15.85
N GLN A 3 -22.20 6.88 -16.58
CA GLN A 3 -21.79 5.61 -15.99
C GLN A 3 -20.34 5.77 -15.52
N THR A 4 -20.12 5.78 -14.21
CA THR A 4 -18.80 5.52 -13.64
C THR A 4 -18.44 4.10 -14.05
N ALA A 5 -17.47 3.94 -14.96
CA ALA A 5 -17.04 2.62 -15.40
C ALA A 5 -16.58 1.82 -14.17
N ALA A 6 -17.19 0.65 -13.98
CA ALA A 6 -16.87 -0.25 -12.88
C ALA A 6 -15.39 -0.66 -12.95
N LEU A 7 -14.73 -0.77 -11.79
CA LEU A 7 -13.34 -1.20 -11.65
C LEU A 7 -13.07 -2.50 -12.44
N GLN A 8 -12.16 -2.47 -13.41
CA GLN A 8 -11.72 -3.65 -14.15
C GLN A 8 -10.32 -4.08 -13.71
N ILE A 9 -10.11 -5.38 -13.49
CA ILE A 9 -8.81 -5.93 -13.04
C ILE A 9 -7.69 -5.59 -14.04
N GLY A 10 -7.95 -5.74 -15.34
CA GLY A 10 -6.99 -5.40 -16.38
C GLY A 10 -6.57 -3.93 -16.40
N ASP A 11 -7.46 -3.03 -15.99
CA ASP A 11 -7.14 -1.60 -15.87
C ASP A 11 -6.23 -1.32 -14.68
N ILE A 12 -6.38 -2.08 -13.58
CA ILE A 12 -5.51 -1.98 -12.40
C ILE A 12 -4.11 -2.47 -12.74
N SER A 13 -3.98 -3.62 -13.40
CA SER A 13 -2.69 -4.19 -13.79
C SER A 13 -1.80 -3.19 -14.54
N ARG A 14 -2.39 -2.42 -15.47
CA ARG A 14 -1.67 -1.47 -16.35
C ARG A 14 -1.50 -0.08 -15.75
N ALA A 15 -2.23 0.24 -14.68
CA ALA A 15 -2.21 1.55 -14.06
C ALA A 15 -0.90 1.83 -13.31
N ASP A 16 -0.58 3.12 -13.17
CA ASP A 16 0.50 3.58 -12.30
C ASP A 16 -0.05 3.91 -10.91
N PHE A 17 0.60 3.37 -9.88
CA PHE A 17 0.30 3.66 -8.49
C PHE A 17 1.41 4.50 -7.88
N ARG A 18 1.00 5.54 -7.17
CA ARG A 18 1.90 6.50 -6.49
C ARG A 18 1.41 6.67 -5.06
N THR A 19 2.34 7.03 -4.18
CA THR A 19 2.02 7.54 -2.84
C THR A 19 2.55 8.97 -2.73
N SER A 20 2.54 9.55 -1.53
CA SER A 20 3.09 10.88 -1.29
C SER A 20 4.60 10.90 -1.48
N PHE A 21 5.17 12.07 -1.75
CA PHE A 21 6.63 12.24 -1.83
C PHE A 21 7.36 11.81 -0.54
N ALA A 22 6.77 12.11 0.62
CA ALA A 22 7.32 11.71 1.91
C ALA A 22 7.32 10.18 2.08
N ALA A 23 6.20 9.52 1.78
CA ALA A 23 6.10 8.07 1.85
C ALA A 23 7.02 7.37 0.83
N ASP A 24 7.25 7.96 -0.35
CA ASP A 24 8.21 7.48 -1.34
C ASP A 24 9.65 7.47 -0.83
N SER A 25 10.01 8.55 -0.13
CA SER A 25 11.32 8.72 0.47
C SER A 25 11.55 7.67 1.55
N GLU A 26 10.56 7.45 2.41
CA GLU A 26 10.59 6.39 3.42
C GLU A 26 10.63 5.00 2.80
N ASN A 27 9.87 4.75 1.74
CA ASN A 27 9.91 3.48 1.01
C ASN A 27 11.32 3.17 0.51
N SER A 28 12.01 4.17 -0.04
CA SER A 28 13.40 4.04 -0.53
C SER A 28 14.39 3.82 0.62
N ARG A 29 14.21 4.50 1.75
CA ARG A 29 15.04 4.33 2.95
C ARG A 29 14.88 2.93 3.53
N ILE A 30 13.65 2.46 3.69
CA ILE A 30 13.30 1.15 4.23
C ILE A 30 13.77 0.03 3.30
N GLN A 31 13.61 0.19 1.99
CA GLN A 31 14.14 -0.76 1.01
C GLN A 31 15.63 -1.03 1.26
N LYS A 32 16.43 0.04 1.44
CA LYS A 32 17.86 -0.07 1.72
C LYS A 32 18.13 -0.69 3.09
N ALA A 33 17.41 -0.23 4.12
CA ALA A 33 17.59 -0.71 5.49
C ALA A 33 17.32 -2.22 5.64
N LEU A 34 16.36 -2.74 4.88
CA LEU A 34 15.99 -4.16 4.90
C LEU A 34 16.63 -4.98 3.77
N ALA A 35 17.55 -4.38 2.99
CA ALA A 35 18.18 -5.00 1.83
C ALA A 35 17.19 -5.64 0.83
N LEU A 36 16.02 -5.01 0.64
CA LEU A 36 14.98 -5.52 -0.26
C LEU A 36 15.36 -5.23 -1.71
N PRO A 37 15.41 -6.25 -2.60
CA PRO A 37 15.85 -6.07 -3.98
C PRO A 37 14.93 -5.14 -4.79
N PHE A 38 13.64 -5.09 -4.46
CA PHE A 38 12.66 -4.35 -5.24
C PHE A 38 11.84 -3.37 -4.42
N ARG A 39 11.54 -2.24 -5.03
CA ARG A 39 10.79 -1.13 -4.43
C ARG A 39 9.34 -1.48 -4.07
N TYR A 40 8.73 -2.45 -4.77
CA TYR A 40 7.37 -2.90 -4.49
C TYR A 40 7.28 -3.74 -3.20
N GLN A 41 8.38 -4.32 -2.72
CA GLN A 41 8.37 -5.16 -1.52
C GLN A 41 8.06 -4.35 -0.25
N PRO A 42 8.76 -3.23 0.06
CA PRO A 42 8.35 -2.40 1.18
C PRO A 42 6.97 -1.76 0.96
N ALA A 43 6.57 -1.46 -0.28
CA ALA A 43 5.22 -0.97 -0.58
C ALA A 43 4.14 -1.99 -0.18
N ARG A 44 4.31 -3.27 -0.53
CA ARG A 44 3.42 -4.36 -0.11
C ARG A 44 3.39 -4.52 1.41
N LEU A 45 4.54 -4.43 2.09
CA LEU A 45 4.58 -4.44 3.56
C LEU A 45 3.76 -3.29 4.16
N ALA A 46 3.92 -2.07 3.64
CA ALA A 46 3.11 -0.93 4.07
C ALA A 46 1.61 -1.15 3.82
N LEU A 47 1.22 -1.59 2.63
CA LEU A 47 -0.18 -1.88 2.33
C LEU A 47 -0.77 -2.90 3.31
N SER A 48 -0.08 -4.02 3.56
CA SER A 48 -0.51 -5.04 4.53
C SER A 48 -0.67 -4.47 5.95
N LEU A 49 0.30 -3.67 6.42
CA LEU A 49 0.24 -3.06 7.76
C LEU A 49 -0.90 -2.06 7.89
N SER A 50 -1.18 -1.32 6.82
CA SER A 50 -2.29 -0.39 6.74
C SER A 50 -3.63 -1.13 6.74
N LEU A 51 -3.77 -2.21 5.97
CA LEU A 51 -4.99 -3.03 5.89
C LEU A 51 -5.32 -3.75 7.21
N ARG A 52 -4.31 -3.99 8.06
CA ARG A 52 -4.52 -4.56 9.41
C ARG A 52 -5.25 -3.61 10.36
N ARG A 53 -5.25 -2.30 10.09
CA ARG A 53 -5.97 -1.30 10.90
C ARG A 53 -7.45 -1.29 10.49
N PRO A 54 -8.41 -1.30 11.42
CA PRO A 54 -9.83 -1.36 11.08
C PRO A 54 -10.35 -0.06 10.44
N ASP A 55 -9.75 1.08 10.79
CA ASP A 55 -10.09 2.39 10.25
C ASP A 55 -9.52 2.61 8.85
N LEU A 56 -10.15 3.50 8.08
CA LEU A 56 -9.64 3.93 6.77
C LEU A 56 -8.48 4.93 6.93
N PRO A 57 -7.45 4.85 6.06
CA PRO A 57 -6.39 5.84 6.08
C PRO A 57 -6.95 7.21 5.67
N ALA A 58 -6.39 8.27 6.24
CA ALA A 58 -6.69 9.62 5.78
C ALA A 58 -6.26 9.79 4.30
N PRO A 59 -7.01 10.54 3.48
CA PRO A 59 -6.57 10.92 2.15
C PRO A 59 -5.23 11.65 2.20
N ILE A 60 -4.41 11.47 1.16
CA ILE A 60 -3.14 12.17 1.03
C ILE A 60 -3.29 13.43 0.18
N ASN A 61 -2.48 14.44 0.48
CA ASN A 61 -2.56 15.76 -0.17
C ASN A 61 -1.75 15.83 -1.48
N ASP A 62 -0.93 14.82 -1.77
CA ASP A 62 -0.10 14.76 -2.97
C ASP A 62 0.06 13.33 -3.51
N GLY A 63 0.32 13.21 -4.80
CA GLY A 63 0.70 11.96 -5.48
C GLY A 63 2.12 12.04 -6.05
N GLY A 64 3.02 12.74 -5.36
CA GLY A 64 4.36 13.11 -5.85
C GLY A 64 5.36 11.97 -5.90
N GLY A 65 5.01 10.79 -5.38
CA GLY A 65 5.86 9.60 -5.43
C GLY A 65 6.12 9.10 -6.86
N ARG A 66 7.23 8.37 -6.99
CA ARG A 66 7.59 7.61 -8.19
C ARG A 66 6.60 6.48 -8.41
N PRO A 67 6.09 6.32 -9.65
CA PRO A 67 5.08 5.31 -9.94
C PRO A 67 5.64 3.88 -9.84
N ILE A 68 4.76 2.95 -9.45
CA ILE A 68 4.94 1.50 -9.62
C ILE A 68 3.75 1.01 -10.45
N LYS A 69 4.01 0.24 -11.51
CA LYS A 69 2.95 -0.39 -12.31
C LYS A 69 2.15 -1.40 -11.48
N GLY A 70 0.84 -1.52 -11.74
CA GLY A 70 -0.05 -2.39 -10.98
C GLY A 70 0.38 -3.86 -10.94
N ASP A 71 0.76 -4.42 -12.09
CA ASP A 71 1.33 -5.78 -12.19
C ASP A 71 2.61 -5.98 -11.37
N THR A 72 3.40 -4.93 -11.21
CA THR A 72 4.62 -4.94 -10.40
C THR A 72 4.27 -4.78 -8.93
N LEU A 73 3.35 -3.86 -8.60
CA LEU A 73 2.96 -3.57 -7.23
C LEU A 73 2.20 -4.72 -6.59
N PHE A 74 1.27 -5.35 -7.30
CA PHE A 74 0.36 -6.35 -6.75
C PHE A 74 0.73 -7.79 -7.14
N GLY A 75 1.40 -7.99 -8.26
CA GLY A 75 1.75 -9.31 -8.77
C GLY A 75 1.38 -9.45 -10.24
N GLN A 76 2.19 -10.19 -10.98
CA GLN A 76 1.94 -10.48 -12.39
C GLN A 76 0.91 -11.60 -12.56
N ASP A 77 0.77 -12.45 -11.55
CA ASP A 77 -0.27 -13.47 -11.50
C ASP A 77 -1.64 -12.84 -11.19
N GLU A 78 -2.67 -13.30 -11.90
CA GLU A 78 -4.02 -12.75 -11.77
C GLU A 78 -4.62 -12.98 -10.38
N ALA A 79 -4.30 -14.11 -9.72
CA ALA A 79 -4.79 -14.39 -8.38
C ALA A 79 -4.16 -13.43 -7.35
N ASP A 80 -2.85 -13.16 -7.45
CA ASP A 80 -2.16 -12.19 -6.61
C ASP A 80 -2.74 -10.78 -6.77
N LEU A 81 -2.90 -10.33 -8.02
CA LEU A 81 -3.48 -9.04 -8.34
C LEU A 81 -4.90 -8.91 -7.78
N THR A 82 -5.74 -9.94 -8.00
CA THR A 82 -7.13 -9.96 -7.54
C THR A 82 -7.23 -9.97 -6.03
N LEU A 83 -6.34 -10.70 -5.33
CA LEU A 83 -6.29 -10.72 -3.88
C LEU A 83 -6.05 -9.32 -3.30
N TRP A 84 -5.07 -8.57 -3.81
CA TRP A 84 -4.82 -7.20 -3.37
C TRP A 84 -6.00 -6.27 -3.61
N ILE A 85 -6.61 -6.34 -4.80
CA ILE A 85 -7.80 -5.55 -5.13
C ILE A 85 -8.93 -5.88 -4.14
N ALA A 86 -9.22 -7.17 -3.92
CA ALA A 86 -10.27 -7.60 -3.03
C ALA A 86 -10.05 -7.13 -1.59
N LEU A 87 -8.83 -7.23 -1.06
CA LEU A 87 -8.50 -6.76 0.29
C LEU A 87 -8.73 -5.25 0.46
N ILE A 88 -8.30 -4.44 -0.52
CA ILE A 88 -8.45 -2.97 -0.46
C ILE A 88 -9.92 -2.55 -0.63
N VAL A 89 -10.65 -3.19 -1.55
CA VAL A 89 -12.08 -2.92 -1.75
C VAL A 89 -12.91 -3.35 -0.55
N GLN A 90 -12.62 -4.53 0.02
CA GLN A 90 -13.30 -5.01 1.22
C GLN A 90 -13.03 -4.09 2.41
N HIS A 91 -11.80 -3.61 2.56
CA HIS A 91 -11.41 -2.71 3.64
C HIS A 91 -12.13 -1.36 3.56
N CYS A 92 -12.30 -0.79 2.37
CA CYS A 92 -13.00 0.48 2.21
C CYS A 92 -14.52 0.39 2.38
N GLY A 93 -15.10 -0.81 2.27
CA GLY A 93 -16.54 -1.04 2.45
C GLY A 93 -17.42 -0.37 1.39
N GLN A 94 -16.83 0.09 0.28
CA GLN A 94 -17.55 0.74 -0.82
C GLN A 94 -17.60 -0.17 -2.05
N SER A 95 -18.76 -0.20 -2.71
CA SER A 95 -18.93 -0.84 -4.01
C SER A 95 -18.85 0.19 -5.13
N GLY A 96 -18.53 -0.27 -6.35
CA GLY A 96 -18.55 0.59 -7.54
C GLY A 96 -17.44 1.64 -7.60
N LEU A 97 -16.28 1.36 -7.00
CA LEU A 97 -15.13 2.26 -7.08
C LEU A 97 -14.72 2.51 -8.53
N SER A 98 -14.42 3.77 -8.84
CA SER A 98 -13.69 4.09 -10.06
C SER A 98 -12.22 3.70 -9.93
N ARG A 99 -11.53 3.52 -11.06
CA ARG A 99 -10.07 3.32 -11.07
C ARG A 99 -9.32 4.40 -10.29
N ARG A 100 -9.74 5.67 -10.43
CA ARG A 100 -9.10 6.79 -9.73
C ARG A 100 -9.28 6.68 -8.21
N ALA A 101 -10.50 6.39 -7.75
CA ALA A 101 -10.78 6.21 -6.33
C ALA A 101 -9.96 5.03 -5.75
N PHE A 102 -9.81 3.94 -6.50
CA PHE A 102 -8.94 2.84 -6.10
C PHE A 102 -7.46 3.25 -6.01
N GLN A 103 -6.95 4.02 -6.97
CA GLN A 103 -5.58 4.56 -6.91
C GLN A 103 -5.37 5.46 -5.69
N ASP A 104 -6.35 6.32 -5.36
CA ASP A 104 -6.28 7.21 -4.19
C ASP A 104 -6.30 6.41 -2.88
N LEU A 105 -7.10 5.34 -2.79
CA LEU A 105 -7.08 4.41 -1.65
C LEU A 105 -5.72 3.71 -1.50
N VAL A 106 -5.16 3.18 -2.58
CA VAL A 106 -3.83 2.55 -2.57
C VAL A 106 -2.78 3.55 -2.09
N ALA A 107 -2.84 4.79 -2.58
CA ALA A 107 -1.89 5.84 -2.21
C ALA A 107 -1.95 6.17 -0.71
N ALA A 108 -3.17 6.29 -0.16
CA ALA A 108 -3.41 6.54 1.26
C ALA A 108 -3.00 5.36 2.16
N HIS A 109 -3.33 4.13 1.75
CA HIS A 109 -2.90 2.93 2.46
C HIS A 109 -1.39 2.81 2.50
N TRP A 110 -0.73 3.04 1.37
CA TRP A 110 0.72 3.01 1.26
C TRP A 110 1.35 4.07 2.16
N ALA A 111 0.84 5.30 2.18
CA ALA A 111 1.36 6.36 3.04
C ALA A 111 1.23 6.03 4.53
N ARG A 112 0.05 5.61 5.00
CA ARG A 112 -0.17 5.19 6.39
C ARG A 112 0.74 4.01 6.75
N GLY A 113 0.84 3.04 5.87
CA GLY A 113 1.68 1.86 6.07
C GLY A 113 3.16 2.18 6.18
N MET A 114 3.66 3.17 5.42
CA MET A 114 5.05 3.62 5.48
C MET A 114 5.36 4.30 6.81
N ASP A 115 4.46 5.13 7.33
CA ASP A 115 4.61 5.73 8.66
C ASP A 115 4.69 4.63 9.75
N LEU A 116 3.79 3.65 9.73
CA LEU A 116 3.81 2.51 10.67
C LEU A 116 5.10 1.69 10.58
N LEU A 117 5.53 1.39 9.36
CA LEU A 117 6.74 0.61 9.11
C LEU A 117 7.99 1.37 9.56
N SER A 118 8.05 2.67 9.29
CA SER A 118 9.15 3.55 9.69
C SER A 118 9.33 3.58 11.21
N ARG A 119 8.23 3.73 11.96
CA ARG A 119 8.24 3.70 13.44
C ARG A 119 8.76 2.36 13.99
N SER A 120 8.38 1.26 13.36
CA SER A 120 8.77 -0.08 13.82
C SER A 120 10.24 -0.41 13.55
N ILE A 121 10.78 0.08 12.43
CA ILE A 121 12.19 -0.07 12.07
C ILE A 121 13.07 0.89 12.88
N THR A 122 12.54 2.07 13.23
CA THR A 122 13.28 3.05 14.03
C THR A 122 13.66 2.44 15.39
N GLY A 123 14.96 2.39 15.67
CA GLY A 123 15.49 1.80 16.90
C GLY A 123 15.42 0.27 16.97
N ALA A 124 15.16 -0.44 15.86
CA ALA A 124 15.40 -1.87 15.76
C ALA A 124 16.85 -2.12 15.35
N ALA A 125 17.57 -3.01 16.04
CA ALA A 125 18.95 -3.35 15.69
C ALA A 125 19.01 -4.35 14.53
N THR A 126 17.94 -5.13 14.33
CA THR A 126 17.82 -6.12 13.24
C THR A 126 16.44 -6.11 12.59
N ILE A 127 16.34 -6.70 11.40
CA ILE A 127 15.07 -6.88 10.69
C ILE A 127 14.09 -7.75 11.49
N GLU A 128 14.56 -8.80 12.13
CA GLU A 128 13.77 -9.71 12.96
C GLU A 128 13.14 -8.96 14.13
N GLN A 129 13.88 -8.04 14.76
CA GLN A 129 13.34 -7.18 15.82
C GLN A 129 12.27 -6.22 15.30
N ALA A 130 12.50 -5.60 14.13
CA ALA A 130 11.51 -4.73 13.50
C ALA A 130 10.22 -5.51 13.18
N PHE A 131 10.35 -6.73 12.63
CA PHE A 131 9.22 -7.62 12.35
C PHE A 131 8.51 -8.09 13.63
N ALA A 132 9.25 -8.46 14.67
CA ALA A 132 8.66 -8.86 15.94
C ALA A 132 7.83 -7.73 16.56
N ARG A 133 8.32 -6.49 16.51
CA ARG A 133 7.56 -5.30 16.96
C ARG A 133 6.28 -5.11 16.15
N LEU A 134 6.38 -5.19 14.82
CA LEU A 134 5.22 -5.10 13.93
C LEU A 134 4.16 -6.15 14.27
N LEU A 135 4.56 -7.40 14.53
CA LEU A 135 3.64 -8.48 14.86
C LEU A 135 3.06 -8.36 16.27
N ALA A 136 3.81 -7.79 17.22
CA ALA A 136 3.37 -7.59 18.59
C ALA A 136 2.34 -6.45 18.73
N GLU A 137 2.38 -5.44 17.85
CA GLU A 137 1.38 -4.38 17.81
C GLU A 137 -0.02 -4.94 17.48
N ARG A 138 -0.90 -4.96 18.48
CA ARG A 138 -2.32 -5.25 18.26
C ARG A 138 -3.02 -3.97 17.78
N PRO A 139 -3.87 -4.05 16.73
CA PRO A 139 -4.73 -2.92 16.40
C PRO A 139 -5.66 -2.65 17.59
N THR A 140 -5.50 -1.47 18.21
CA THR A 140 -6.45 -0.94 19.18
C THR A 140 -7.77 -0.69 18.46
N LYS A 141 -8.86 -1.21 19.01
CA LYS A 141 -10.23 -0.97 18.53
C LYS A 141 -10.60 0.50 18.63
#